data_AF-A0A7V2F3K8-F1
#
_entry.id   AF-A0A7V2F3K8-F1
#
_cell.length_a   1.000
_cell.length_b   1.000
_cell.length_c   1.000
_cell.angle_alpha   90.00
_cell.angle_beta   90.00
_cell.angle_gamma   90.00
#
_symmetry.space_group_name_H-M   'P 1'
#
loop_
_entity.id
_entity.type
_entity.pdbx_description
1 polymer ?
#
loop_
_entity_poly.entity_id
_entity_poly.type
_entity_poly.pdbx_seq_one_letter_code
_entity_poly.pdbx_strand_id
1 'polypeptide(L)'
;MKMIPNALGRLIPDEIDGKKLKPFQGAHATHGGGRKAGPPIRASVDYTNKMRATIDEAIDACNIKDGMTVSFHHHLRNGDYLINMVLERLEARGLKDLVLAPSALFPIHQPIVDLIEKGVVSHIEGSMNGPVGRACSLGRMKKACVLRSHGGR
;
A
#
# COMPACT_ATOMS: atom_id res chain seq x y z
N MET A 1 7.00 -23.39 8.13
CA MET A 1 7.68 -22.09 8.00
C MET A 1 8.88 -22.12 8.91
N LYS A 2 10.09 -21.89 8.39
CA LYS A 2 11.31 -21.92 9.19
C LYS A 2 11.48 -20.56 9.86
N MET A 3 11.81 -20.55 11.15
CA MET A 3 12.04 -19.33 11.91
C MET A 3 13.54 -19.10 12.09
N ILE A 4 13.99 -17.88 11.87
CA ILE A 4 15.39 -17.47 12.00
C ILE A 4 15.51 -16.27 12.95
N PRO A 5 16.50 -16.25 13.86
CA PRO A 5 16.71 -15.12 14.76
C PRO A 5 17.28 -13.92 14.00
N ASN A 6 16.87 -12.72 14.39
CA ASN A 6 17.54 -11.48 14.01
C ASN A 6 18.62 -11.08 15.03
N ALA A 7 19.34 -9.98 14.80
CA ALA A 7 20.40 -9.49 15.69
C ALA A 7 19.93 -9.14 17.12
N LEU A 8 18.63 -9.03 17.37
CA LEU A 8 18.03 -8.80 18.69
C LEU A 8 17.42 -10.09 19.28
N GLY A 9 17.66 -11.25 18.69
CA GLY A 9 17.13 -12.55 19.12
C GLY A 9 15.65 -12.78 18.80
N ARG A 10 14.99 -11.88 18.05
CA ARG A 10 13.59 -12.08 17.64
C ARG A 10 13.51 -13.09 16.51
N LEU A 11 12.63 -14.07 16.64
CA LEU A 11 12.34 -15.06 15.60
C LEU A 11 11.48 -14.44 14.51
N ILE A 12 11.96 -14.47 13.28
CA ILE A 12 11.28 -13.99 12.07
C ILE A 12 11.19 -15.18 11.10
N PRO A 13 10.10 -15.36 10.36
CA PRO A 13 10.07 -16.37 9.32
C PRO A 13 11.11 -16.09 8.22
N ASP A 14 11.66 -17.13 7.60
CA ASP A 14 12.62 -17.00 6.52
C ASP A 14 11.98 -16.59 5.18
N GLU A 15 10.67 -16.81 5.03
CA GLU A 15 9.88 -16.44 3.86
C GLU A 15 8.44 -16.08 4.27
N ILE A 16 7.86 -15.04 3.66
CA ILE A 16 6.43 -14.68 3.77
C ILE A 16 5.90 -14.37 2.37
N ASP A 17 4.72 -14.90 2.00
CA ASP A 17 4.05 -14.63 0.72
C ASP A 17 4.96 -14.81 -0.52
N GLY A 18 5.80 -15.85 -0.52
CA GLY A 18 6.76 -16.11 -1.60
C GLY A 18 8.00 -15.21 -1.60
N LYS A 19 8.15 -14.33 -0.61
CA LYS A 19 9.29 -13.41 -0.47
C LYS A 19 10.21 -13.85 0.66
N LYS A 20 11.46 -14.17 0.31
CA LYS A 20 12.52 -14.40 1.29
C LYS A 20 12.78 -13.15 2.10
N LEU A 21 12.73 -13.27 3.42
CA LEU A 21 12.98 -12.16 4.33
C LEU A 21 14.47 -12.06 4.67
N LYS A 22 14.95 -10.83 4.86
CA LYS A 22 16.29 -10.56 5.37
C LYS A 22 16.17 -10.12 6.84
N PRO A 23 16.61 -10.95 7.81
CA PRO A 23 16.55 -10.55 9.21
C PRO A 23 17.39 -9.32 9.46
N PHE A 24 16.91 -8.44 10.32
CA PHE A 24 17.66 -7.28 10.79
C PHE A 24 19.00 -7.71 11.40
N GLN A 25 20.10 -7.17 10.88
CA GLN A 25 21.47 -7.49 11.31
C GLN A 25 22.08 -6.41 12.22
N GLY A 26 21.35 -5.32 12.54
CA GLY A 26 21.86 -4.16 13.28
C GLY A 26 21.68 -2.85 12.50
N ALA A 27 21.66 -1.72 13.21
CA ALA A 27 21.36 -0.40 12.62
C ALA A 27 22.43 0.06 11.59
N HIS A 28 23.66 -0.41 11.74
CA HIS A 28 24.81 -0.08 10.90
C HIS A 28 25.34 -1.26 10.10
N ALA A 29 24.64 -2.41 10.10
CA ALA A 29 25.08 -3.62 9.42
C ALA A 29 24.97 -3.51 7.88
N THR A 30 24.20 -2.54 7.38
CA THR A 30 24.06 -2.24 5.96
C THR A 30 24.55 -0.82 5.68
N HIS A 31 25.43 -0.66 4.69
CA HIS A 31 25.96 0.65 4.28
C HIS A 31 24.94 1.54 3.55
N GLY A 32 23.75 1.02 3.23
CA GLY A 32 22.73 1.72 2.45
C GLY A 32 23.16 1.93 0.99
N GLY A 33 22.50 2.86 0.29
CA GLY A 33 22.80 3.19 -1.11
C GLY A 33 22.17 2.25 -2.14
N GLY A 34 22.33 2.61 -3.41
CA GLY A 34 21.76 1.89 -4.56
C GLY A 34 21.04 2.80 -5.54
N ARG A 35 20.48 2.19 -6.60
CA ARG A 35 19.65 2.89 -7.57
C ARG A 35 18.20 2.91 -7.06
N LYS A 36 17.57 4.08 -7.09
CA LYS A 36 16.11 4.17 -6.91
C LYS A 36 15.43 3.49 -8.09
N ALA A 37 14.35 2.76 -7.82
CA ALA A 37 13.44 2.34 -8.88
C ALA A 37 12.80 3.60 -9.49
N GLY A 38 12.74 3.66 -10.82
CA GLY A 38 12.11 4.76 -11.56
C GLY A 38 11.12 4.21 -12.58
N PRO A 39 9.89 4.72 -12.64
CA PRO A 39 8.95 4.32 -13.68
C PRO A 39 9.40 4.85 -15.06
N PRO A 40 8.91 4.26 -16.16
CA PRO A 40 9.07 4.88 -17.47
C PRO A 40 8.41 6.27 -17.47
N ILE A 41 9.10 7.25 -18.03
CA ILE A 41 8.59 8.62 -18.17
C ILE A 41 7.75 8.67 -19.44
N ARG A 42 6.48 9.07 -19.33
CA ARG A 42 5.62 9.31 -20.50
C ARG A 42 5.89 10.71 -21.05
N ALA A 43 6.00 10.84 -22.38
CA ALA A 43 6.34 12.11 -23.00
C ALA A 43 5.15 13.07 -22.96
N SER A 44 5.38 14.35 -22.62
CA SER A 44 4.29 15.33 -22.58
C SER A 44 3.66 15.58 -23.94
N VAL A 45 4.42 15.40 -25.03
CA VAL A 45 3.96 15.54 -26.41
C VAL A 45 2.91 14.50 -26.79
N ASP A 46 2.81 13.40 -26.05
CA ASP A 46 1.77 12.38 -26.24
C ASP A 46 0.40 12.83 -25.69
N TYR A 47 0.33 14.01 -25.05
CA TYR A 47 -0.87 14.52 -24.40
C TYR A 47 -1.19 15.96 -24.82
N THR A 48 -2.40 16.18 -25.32
CA THR A 48 -2.90 17.52 -25.65
C THR A 48 -3.45 18.26 -24.43
N ASN A 49 -4.01 17.53 -23.45
CA ASN A 49 -4.53 18.08 -22.20
C ASN A 49 -4.48 17.01 -21.08
N LYS A 50 -4.03 17.40 -19.87
CA LYS A 50 -3.96 16.52 -18.69
C LYS A 50 -5.09 16.74 -17.68
N MET A 51 -5.90 17.79 -17.85
CA MET A 51 -7.04 18.08 -16.98
C MET A 51 -8.18 17.09 -17.22
N ARG A 52 -8.88 16.72 -16.15
CA ARG A 52 -10.08 15.87 -16.14
C ARG A 52 -11.17 16.57 -15.35
N ALA A 53 -12.42 16.43 -15.78
CA ALA A 53 -13.55 17.11 -15.14
C ALA A 53 -13.99 16.41 -13.85
N THR A 54 -13.76 15.09 -13.77
CA THR A 54 -14.18 14.27 -12.64
C THR A 54 -13.10 13.30 -12.19
N ILE A 55 -13.24 12.78 -10.96
CA ILE A 55 -12.37 11.72 -10.46
C ILE A 55 -12.52 10.42 -11.25
N ASP A 56 -13.71 10.14 -11.78
CA ASP A 56 -13.96 8.96 -12.61
C ASP A 56 -13.16 9.02 -13.91
N GLU A 57 -13.19 10.16 -14.61
CA GLU A 57 -12.38 10.36 -15.82
C GLU A 57 -10.88 10.23 -15.54
N ALA A 58 -10.43 10.67 -14.37
CA ALA A 58 -9.03 10.52 -13.96
C ALA A 58 -8.66 9.05 -13.70
N ILE A 59 -9.53 8.30 -13.01
CA ILE A 59 -9.34 6.86 -12.76
C ILE A 59 -9.33 6.07 -14.06
N ASP A 60 -10.25 6.35 -14.98
CA ASP A 60 -10.36 5.65 -16.27
C ASP A 60 -9.11 5.90 -17.13
N ALA A 61 -8.59 7.13 -17.13
CA ALA A 61 -7.35 7.48 -17.81
C ALA A 61 -6.10 6.77 -17.24
N CYS A 62 -6.14 6.35 -15.97
CA CYS A 62 -5.04 5.61 -15.35
C CYS A 62 -4.98 4.13 -15.80
N ASN A 63 -6.05 3.57 -16.37
CA ASN A 63 -6.15 2.16 -16.78
C ASN A 63 -5.67 1.19 -15.68
N ILE A 64 -6.20 1.40 -14.47
CA ILE A 64 -5.90 0.57 -13.30
C ILE A 64 -6.50 -0.82 -13.52
N LYS A 65 -5.74 -1.86 -13.17
CA LYS A 65 -6.12 -3.26 -13.33
C LYS A 65 -6.00 -3.99 -11.99
N ASP A 66 -6.62 -5.16 -11.92
CA ASP A 66 -6.50 -6.05 -10.79
C ASP A 66 -5.03 -6.33 -10.43
N GLY A 67 -4.76 -6.39 -9.13
CA GLY A 67 -3.41 -6.65 -8.62
C GLY A 67 -2.43 -5.48 -8.70
N MET A 68 -2.82 -4.33 -9.25
CA MET A 68 -1.97 -3.13 -9.26
C MET A 68 -1.85 -2.48 -7.87
N THR A 69 -0.82 -1.65 -7.71
CA THR A 69 -0.61 -0.84 -6.51
C THR A 69 -1.12 0.58 -6.71
N VAL A 70 -1.93 1.07 -5.77
CA VAL A 70 -2.37 2.47 -5.70
C VAL A 70 -1.84 3.11 -4.42
N SER A 71 -1.46 4.38 -4.47
CA SER A 71 -0.79 5.06 -3.36
C SER A 71 -1.39 6.41 -3.04
N PHE A 72 -1.36 6.78 -1.76
CA PHE A 72 -1.92 8.04 -1.26
C PHE A 72 -1.02 8.66 -0.18
N HIS A 73 -1.13 9.98 -0.01
CA HIS A 73 -0.50 10.68 1.10
C HIS A 73 -1.47 10.84 2.27
N HIS A 74 -0.97 11.16 3.46
CA HIS A 74 -1.79 11.25 4.68
C HIS A 74 -1.90 12.66 5.27
N HIS A 75 -1.53 13.71 4.53
CA HIS A 75 -1.46 15.08 5.03
C HIS A 75 -2.79 15.64 5.57
N LEU A 76 -3.93 15.13 5.09
CA LEU A 76 -5.26 15.55 5.55
C LEU A 76 -5.72 14.82 6.84
N ARG A 77 -4.98 13.80 7.28
CA ARG A 77 -5.25 13.02 8.50
C ARG A 77 -6.69 12.50 8.56
N ASN A 78 -7.42 12.82 9.63
CA ASN A 78 -8.84 12.43 9.79
C ASN A 78 -9.81 13.25 8.91
N GLY A 79 -9.34 14.30 8.23
CA GLY A 79 -10.11 15.05 7.25
C GLY A 79 -9.91 14.56 5.81
N ASP A 80 -9.26 13.41 5.62
CA ASP A 80 -9.02 12.84 4.30
C ASP A 80 -10.28 12.15 3.74
N TYR A 81 -10.84 12.73 2.69
CA TYR A 81 -11.94 12.15 1.93
C TYR A 81 -11.46 11.41 0.67
N LEU A 82 -10.22 11.65 0.23
CA LEU A 82 -9.73 11.22 -1.08
C LEU A 82 -9.55 9.71 -1.14
N ILE A 83 -8.95 9.10 -0.10
CA ILE A 83 -8.68 7.66 -0.09
C ILE A 83 -9.98 6.86 -0.16
N ASN A 84 -10.94 7.19 0.71
CA ASN A 84 -12.23 6.50 0.74
C ASN A 84 -12.97 6.66 -0.59
N MET A 85 -13.04 7.89 -1.11
CA MET A 85 -13.70 8.20 -2.39
C MET A 85 -13.07 7.41 -3.55
N VAL A 86 -11.75 7.44 -3.70
CA VAL A 86 -11.10 6.74 -4.81
C VAL A 86 -11.28 5.24 -4.68
N LEU A 87 -11.10 4.65 -3.49
CA LEU A 87 -11.25 3.21 -3.32
C LEU A 87 -12.68 2.71 -3.56
N GLU A 88 -13.70 3.48 -3.16
CA GLU A 88 -15.10 3.22 -3.49
C GLU A 88 -15.32 3.20 -5.02
N ARG A 89 -14.73 4.16 -5.75
CA ARG A 89 -14.83 4.20 -7.22
C ARG A 89 -14.05 3.09 -7.92
N LEU A 90 -12.99 2.57 -7.31
CA LEU A 90 -12.27 1.39 -7.80
C LEU A 90 -13.09 0.11 -7.56
N GLU A 91 -13.72 -0.02 -6.38
CA GLU A 91 -14.67 -1.10 -6.09
C GLU A 91 -15.82 -1.10 -7.09
N ALA A 92 -16.44 0.06 -7.37
CA ALA A 92 -17.57 0.18 -8.28
C ALA A 92 -17.23 -0.25 -9.72
N ARG A 93 -15.95 -0.19 -10.11
CA ARG A 93 -15.43 -0.69 -11.39
C ARG A 93 -15.14 -2.20 -11.38
N GLY A 94 -15.39 -2.87 -10.26
CA GLY A 94 -15.17 -4.29 -10.09
C GLY A 94 -13.71 -4.66 -9.85
N LEU A 95 -12.82 -3.70 -9.56
CA LEU A 95 -11.39 -3.99 -9.36
C LEU A 95 -11.16 -4.83 -8.10
N LYS A 96 -10.21 -5.74 -8.20
CA LYS A 96 -9.83 -6.69 -7.14
C LYS A 96 -8.33 -6.75 -6.92
N ASP A 97 -7.98 -7.30 -5.76
CA ASP A 97 -6.61 -7.62 -5.38
C ASP A 97 -5.63 -6.43 -5.37
N LEU A 98 -6.12 -5.19 -5.28
CA LEU A 98 -5.28 -4.00 -5.27
C LEU A 98 -4.37 -3.96 -4.04
N VAL A 99 -3.12 -3.54 -4.23
CA VAL A 99 -2.21 -3.23 -3.12
C VAL A 99 -2.39 -1.75 -2.78
N LEU A 100 -2.76 -1.46 -1.53
CA LEU A 100 -2.89 -0.09 -1.07
C LEU A 100 -1.59 0.35 -0.39
N ALA A 101 -0.94 1.39 -0.92
CA ALA A 101 0.35 1.90 -0.45
C ALA A 101 0.24 3.35 0.10
N PRO A 102 -0.50 3.59 1.20
CA PRO A 102 -0.62 4.91 1.79
C PRO A 102 0.66 5.25 2.56
N SER A 103 0.96 6.53 2.76
CA SER A 103 2.01 6.88 3.74
C SER A 103 1.54 6.65 5.19
N ALA A 104 0.27 6.91 5.50
CA ALA A 104 -0.39 6.47 6.72
C ALA A 104 -1.92 6.44 6.57
N LEU A 105 -2.61 5.67 7.41
CA LEU A 105 -4.07 5.66 7.54
C LEU A 105 -4.51 6.07 8.95
N PHE A 106 -5.73 6.59 9.06
CA PHE A 106 -6.33 7.14 10.29
C PHE A 106 -7.75 6.57 10.48
N PRO A 107 -8.40 6.79 11.64
CA PRO A 107 -9.76 6.31 11.90
C PRO A 107 -10.80 6.62 10.82
N ILE A 108 -10.71 7.76 10.13
CA ILE A 108 -11.61 8.10 9.01
C ILE A 108 -11.59 7.07 7.86
N HIS A 109 -10.51 6.30 7.74
CA HIS A 109 -10.33 5.26 6.73
C HIS A 109 -10.93 3.90 7.13
N GLN A 110 -11.80 3.86 8.14
CA GLN A 110 -12.53 2.65 8.52
C GLN A 110 -13.22 1.91 7.35
N PRO A 111 -13.82 2.60 6.34
CA PRO A 111 -14.48 1.92 5.22
C PRO A 111 -13.56 0.96 4.43
N ILE A 112 -12.23 1.14 4.52
CA ILE A 112 -11.26 0.25 3.87
C ILE A 112 -11.35 -1.18 4.40
N VAL A 113 -11.80 -1.37 5.65
CA VAL A 113 -11.97 -2.72 6.23
C VAL A 113 -12.95 -3.54 5.39
N ASP A 114 -14.08 -2.97 4.99
CA ASP A 114 -15.07 -3.65 4.15
C ASP A 114 -14.50 -3.97 2.76
N LEU A 115 -13.68 -3.07 2.22
CA LEU A 115 -13.02 -3.27 0.92
C LEU A 115 -11.98 -4.40 0.95
N ILE A 116 -11.33 -4.60 2.10
CA ILE A 116 -10.46 -5.76 2.33
C ILE A 116 -11.28 -7.04 2.33
N GLU A 117 -12.40 -7.08 3.06
CA GLU A 117 -13.26 -8.27 3.16
C GLU A 117 -13.88 -8.65 1.81
N LYS A 118 -14.22 -7.66 0.97
CA LYS A 118 -14.72 -7.86 -0.40
C LYS A 118 -13.62 -8.21 -1.41
N GLY A 119 -12.36 -8.27 -1.01
CA GLY A 119 -11.21 -8.58 -1.87
C GLY A 119 -10.85 -7.48 -2.87
N VAL A 120 -11.34 -6.24 -2.67
CA VAL A 120 -10.93 -5.08 -3.47
C VAL A 120 -9.50 -4.71 -3.14
N VAL A 121 -9.18 -4.64 -1.84
CA VAL A 121 -7.83 -4.43 -1.33
C VAL A 121 -7.27 -5.76 -0.84
N SER A 122 -6.16 -6.24 -1.43
CA SER A 122 -5.51 -7.49 -1.03
C SER A 122 -4.75 -7.34 0.28
N HIS A 123 -3.89 -6.33 0.37
CA HIS A 123 -3.13 -5.97 1.55
C HIS A 123 -2.67 -4.52 1.51
N ILE A 124 -2.18 -4.04 2.66
CA ILE A 124 -1.69 -2.68 2.82
C ILE A 124 -0.17 -2.66 3.02
N GLU A 125 0.48 -1.74 2.32
CA GLU A 125 1.89 -1.43 2.43
C GLU A 125 2.07 0.03 2.90
N GLY A 126 1.86 0.27 4.19
CA GLY A 126 1.92 1.59 4.80
C GLY A 126 1.59 1.56 6.29
N SER A 127 1.68 2.73 6.94
CA SER A 127 1.28 2.85 8.34
C SER A 127 -0.25 2.73 8.48
N MET A 128 -0.70 1.90 9.42
CA MET A 128 -2.11 1.60 9.65
C MET A 128 -2.45 1.90 11.10
N ASN A 129 -3.37 2.82 11.34
CA ASN A 129 -3.84 3.16 12.68
C ASN A 129 -5.34 2.85 12.82
N GLY A 130 -5.81 2.82 14.06
CA GLY A 130 -7.24 2.70 14.35
C GLY A 130 -7.87 1.41 13.79
N PRO A 131 -9.07 1.48 13.22
CA PRO A 131 -9.81 0.30 12.75
C PRO A 131 -9.05 -0.55 11.74
N VAL A 132 -8.32 0.07 10.80
CA VAL A 132 -7.53 -0.66 9.79
C VAL A 132 -6.35 -1.39 10.44
N GLY A 133 -5.67 -0.75 11.40
CA GLY A 133 -4.62 -1.40 12.18
C GLY A 133 -5.14 -2.59 12.99
N ARG A 134 -6.34 -2.48 13.58
CA ARG A 134 -7.01 -3.60 14.26
C ARG A 134 -7.34 -4.72 13.28
N ALA A 135 -7.85 -4.42 12.10
CA ALA A 135 -8.15 -5.41 11.07
C ALA A 135 -6.88 -6.17 10.63
N CYS A 136 -5.75 -5.46 10.46
CA CYS A 136 -4.43 -6.06 10.24
C CYS A 136 -4.08 -7.05 11.34
N SER A 137 -4.14 -6.65 12.61
CA SER A 137 -3.80 -7.51 13.75
C SER A 137 -4.71 -8.73 13.90
N LEU A 138 -5.94 -8.66 13.38
CA LEU A 138 -6.90 -9.77 13.36
C LEU A 138 -6.74 -10.68 12.12
N GLY A 139 -5.72 -10.45 11.28
CA GLY A 139 -5.45 -11.30 10.13
C GLY A 139 -6.48 -11.18 9.00
N ARG A 140 -7.11 -10.01 8.86
CA ARG A 140 -8.19 -9.81 7.86
C ARG A 140 -7.68 -9.65 6.41
N MET A 141 -6.38 -9.49 6.20
CA MET A 141 -5.82 -9.26 4.85
C MET A 141 -5.40 -10.56 4.18
N LYS A 142 -5.44 -10.58 2.84
CA LYS A 142 -5.06 -11.75 2.02
C LYS A 142 -3.57 -12.08 2.11
N LYS A 143 -2.73 -11.05 2.33
CA LYS A 143 -1.26 -11.13 2.43
C LYS A 143 -0.76 -10.35 3.63
N ALA A 144 0.47 -10.64 4.05
CA ALA A 144 1.13 -9.92 5.13
C ALA A 144 1.32 -8.43 4.78
N CYS A 145 0.86 -7.57 5.68
CA CYS A 145 1.01 -6.13 5.53
C CYS A 145 2.47 -5.71 5.71
N VAL A 146 2.87 -4.64 5.03
CA VAL A 146 4.24 -4.13 5.12
C VAL A 146 4.25 -2.76 5.77
N LEU A 147 4.79 -2.69 6.99
CA LEU A 147 5.03 -1.44 7.69
C LEU A 147 6.45 -0.94 7.40
N ARG A 148 6.57 0.31 6.95
CA ARG A 148 7.86 0.99 6.72
C ARG A 148 7.91 2.29 7.49
N SER A 149 9.13 2.71 7.86
CA SER A 149 9.34 4.09 8.32
C SER A 149 9.12 5.06 7.16
N HIS A 150 8.94 6.34 7.46
CA HIS A 150 8.77 7.37 6.43
C HIS A 150 9.92 7.40 5.41
N GLY A 151 11.16 7.29 5.88
CA GLY A 151 12.33 7.26 4.99
C GLY A 151 12.53 5.92 4.25
N GLY A 152 11.91 4.84 4.74
CA GLY A 152 11.97 3.53 4.09
C GLY A 152 10.87 3.29 3.06
N ARG A 153 9.82 4.12 3.04
CA ARG A 153 8.76 4.10 2.03
C ARG A 153 9.20 4.84 0.78
#